data_AF-A0A060Y183-F1
#
_entry.id   AF-A0A060Y183-F1
#
_cell.length_a   1.000
_cell.length_b   1.000
_cell.length_c   1.000
_cell.angle_alpha   90.00
_cell.angle_beta   90.00
_cell.angle_gamma   90.00
#
_symmetry.space_group_name_H-M   'P 1'
#
loop_
_entity.id
_entity.type
_entity.pdbx_description
1 polymer ?
#
loop_
_entity_poly.entity_id
_entity_poly.type
_entity_poly.pdbx_seq_one_letter_code
_entity_poly.pdbx_strand_id
1 'polypeptide(L)' 'MTARVGDDYSIASSDVVLLEGETSKPVPIYIIDDVIPELEETFRIELLNVTTGGAKLGVLTRTIITILPSDDPFGAFG' A
#
# COMPACT_ATOMS: atom_id res chain seq x y z
N MET A 1 -5.43 -11.10 -8.02
CA MET A 1 -5.31 -10.05 -9.07
C MET A 1 -4.22 -9.06 -8.65
N THR A 2 -3.96 -8.01 -9.44
CA THR A 2 -3.03 -6.93 -9.06
C THR A 2 -3.82 -5.64 -8.92
N ALA A 3 -3.75 -5.05 -7.73
CA ALA A 3 -4.38 -3.78 -7.43
C ALA A 3 -3.67 -2.64 -8.17
N ARG A 4 -4.42 -1.59 -8.50
CA ARG A 4 -4.08 -0.46 -9.35
C ARG A 4 -4.24 0.83 -8.56
N VAL A 5 -3.26 1.71 -8.72
CA VAL A 5 -3.30 3.04 -8.12
C VAL A 5 -4.40 3.86 -8.79
N GLY A 6 -5.27 4.45 -7.98
CA GLY A 6 -6.37 5.31 -8.42
C GLY A 6 -7.70 4.58 -8.61
N ASP A 7 -7.68 3.27 -8.84
CA ASP A 7 -8.88 2.43 -8.90
C ASP A 7 -9.11 1.80 -7.51
N ASP A 8 -8.14 1.02 -7.01
CA ASP A 8 -8.33 0.19 -5.80
C ASP A 8 -7.66 0.80 -4.55
N TYR A 9 -6.61 1.60 -4.76
CA TYR A 9 -5.91 2.30 -3.68
C TYR A 9 -5.24 3.60 -4.10
N SER A 10 -4.97 4.48 -3.14
CA SER A 10 -4.16 5.70 -3.31
C SER A 10 -3.10 5.85 -2.21
N ILE A 11 -2.04 6.60 -2.52
CA ILE A 11 -0.94 6.87 -1.60
C ILE A 11 -0.88 8.35 -1.25
N ALA A 12 -0.61 8.66 0.02
CA ALA A 12 -0.49 10.06 0.46
C ALA A 12 0.79 10.73 -0.05
N SER A 13 1.89 9.97 -0.12
CA SER A 13 3.23 10.44 -0.50
C SER A 13 4.08 9.28 -0.98
N SER A 14 4.96 9.54 -1.94
CA SER A 14 6.02 8.61 -2.37
C SER A 14 7.24 8.63 -1.45
N ASP A 15 7.40 9.70 -0.67
CA ASP A 15 8.56 9.93 0.18
C ASP A 15 8.18 9.92 1.66
N VAL A 16 9.10 9.43 2.49
CA VAL A 16 9.00 9.43 3.94
C VAL A 16 10.25 10.07 4.54
N VAL A 17 10.06 11.06 5.41
CA VAL A 17 11.15 11.81 6.04
C VAL A 17 11.18 11.52 7.53
N LEU A 18 12.17 10.80 8.03
CA LEU A 18 12.38 10.65 9.47
C LEU A 18 13.15 11.86 10.01
N LEU A 19 12.55 12.58 10.97
CA LEU A 19 13.17 13.70 11.66
C LEU A 19 14.07 13.21 12.81
N GLU A 20 14.89 14.12 13.35
CA GLU A 20 15.74 13.81 14.49
C GLU A 20 14.92 13.29 15.68
N GLY A 21 15.32 12.16 16.23
CA GLY A 21 14.62 11.48 17.32
C GLY A 21 13.44 10.60 16.89
N GLU A 22 12.98 10.66 15.63
CA GLU A 22 11.96 9.74 15.11
C GLU A 22 12.57 8.37 14.82
N THR A 23 11.97 7.32 15.37
CA THR A 23 12.37 5.92 15.10
C THR A 23 11.40 5.19 14.16
N SER A 24 10.24 5.78 13.89
CA SER A 24 9.24 5.25 12.96
C SER A 24 8.40 6.37 12.36
N LYS A 25 7.87 6.12 11.16
CA LYS A 25 6.94 7.04 10.48
C LYS A 25 5.91 6.24 9.69
N PRO A 26 4.61 6.58 9.77
CA PRO A 26 3.59 5.90 8.98
C PRO A 26 3.73 6.27 7.49
N VAL A 27 3.39 5.31 6.63
CA VAL A 27 3.20 5.52 5.19
C VAL A 27 1.71 5.28 4.91
N PRO A 28 0.88 6.35 4.86
CA PRO A 28 -0.56 6.20 4.69
C PRO A 28 -0.91 5.72 3.28
N ILE A 29 -1.70 4.64 3.23
CA ILE A 29 -2.32 4.11 2.02
C ILE A 29 -3.82 4.06 2.28
N TYR A 30 -4.60 4.58 1.33
CA TYR A 30 -6.05 4.60 1.40
C TYR A 30 -6.62 3.60 0.41
N ILE A 31 -7.52 2.76 0.87
CA ILE A 31 -8.32 1.90 0.00
C ILE A 31 -9.42 2.76 -0.61
N ILE A 32 -9.70 2.54 -1.89
CA ILE A 32 -10.78 3.19 -2.61
C ILE A 32 -11.93 2.19 -2.63
N ASP A 33 -13.08 2.62 -2.15
CA ASP A 33 -14.29 1.80 -2.02
C ASP A 33 -15.22 2.14 -3.19
N ASP A 34 -15.72 1.11 -3.88
CA ASP A 34 -16.71 1.27 -4.94
C ASP A 34 -17.84 0.23 -4.85
N VAL A 35 -18.52 -0.08 -5.96
CA VAL A 35 -19.65 -1.02 -5.99
C VAL A 35 -19.43 -2.16 -6.99
N ILE A 36 -18.23 -2.26 -7.55
CA ILE A 36 -17.84 -3.27 -8.51
C ILE A 36 -17.37 -4.48 -7.69
N PRO A 37 -17.88 -5.70 -7.98
CA PRO A 37 -17.41 -6.90 -7.29
C PRO A 37 -15.93 -7.18 -7.54
N GLU A 38 -15.13 -7.23 -6.47
CA GLU A 38 -13.68 -7.38 -6.53
C GLU A 38 -13.19 -8.65 -5.83
N LEU A 39 -12.37 -9.43 -6.53
CA LEU A 39 -11.65 -10.55 -5.92
C LEU A 39 -10.44 -10.05 -5.12
N GLU A 40 -9.74 -10.97 -4.47
CA GLU A 40 -8.49 -10.62 -3.77
C GLU A 40 -7.46 -10.00 -4.74
N GLU A 41 -6.92 -8.87 -4.31
CA GLU A 41 -5.95 -8.10 -5.06
C GLU A 41 -4.69 -7.82 -4.24
N THR A 42 -3.56 -7.63 -4.91
CA THR A 42 -2.29 -7.37 -4.23
C THR A 42 -1.51 -6.25 -4.89
N PHE A 43 -0.77 -5.50 -4.09
CA PHE A 43 0.27 -4.59 -4.54
C PHE A 43 1.51 -4.68 -3.64
N ARG A 44 2.64 -4.14 -4.12
CA ARG A 44 3.90 -4.13 -3.37
C ARG A 44 4.28 -2.72 -2.97
N ILE A 45 4.83 -2.58 -1.77
CA ILE A 45 5.50 -1.38 -1.31
C ILE A 45 6.99 -1.68 -1.26
N GLU A 46 7.82 -0.77 -1.75
CA GLU A 46 9.27 -0.90 -1.76
C GLU A 46 9.97 0.41 -1.38
N LEU A 47 10.89 0.33 -0.42
CA LEU A 47 11.85 1.39 -0.15
C LEU A 47 12.98 1.31 -1.16
N LEU A 48 13.08 2.31 -2.05
CA LEU A 48 14.00 2.28 -3.20
C LEU A 48 15.39 2.84 -2.87
N ASN A 49 15.45 4.01 -2.26
CA ASN A 49 16.71 4.69 -1.94
C ASN A 49 16.58 5.57 -0.69
N VAL A 50 17.73 5.99 -0.17
CA VAL A 50 17.82 7.05 0.84
C VAL A 50 18.32 8.30 0.13
N THR A 51 17.52 9.36 0.15
CA THR A 51 17.82 10.61 -0.57
C THR A 51 18.63 11.60 0.26
N THR A 52 18.52 11.56 1.59
CA THR A 52 19.17 12.51 2.53
C THR A 52 19.55 11.86 3.86
N GLY A 53 20.39 12.51 4.68
CA GLY A 53 20.58 12.17 6.09
C GLY A 53 21.50 10.96 6.38
N GLY A 54 22.11 10.35 5.35
CA GLY A 54 23.14 9.31 5.52
C GLY A 54 22.63 7.98 6.08
N ALA A 55 21.31 7.79 6.20
CA ALA A 55 20.70 6.54 6.61
C ALA A 55 20.98 5.42 5.58
N LYS A 56 20.78 4.17 6.01
CA LYS A 56 20.89 2.99 5.15
C LYS A 56 19.61 2.18 5.26
N LEU A 57 19.17 1.63 4.13
CA LEU A 57 18.10 0.65 4.14
C LEU A 57 18.54 -0.61 4.88
N GLY A 58 17.63 -1.18 5.67
CA GLY A 58 17.81 -2.47 6.32
C GLY A 58 17.60 -3.64 5.34
N VAL A 59 17.51 -4.85 5.88
CA VAL A 59 17.30 -6.07 5.09
C VAL A 59 15.88 -6.14 4.52
N LEU A 60 14.89 -5.65 5.26
CA LEU A 60 13.49 -5.64 4.84
C LEU A 60 13.16 -4.30 4.20
N THR A 61 13.10 -4.27 2.87
CA THR A 61 12.75 -3.08 2.08
C THR A 61 11.45 -3.23 1.31
N ARG A 62 10.85 -4.42 1.32
CA ARG A 62 9.65 -4.73 0.55
C ARG A 62 8.62 -5.43 1.41
N THR A 63 7.36 -5.08 1.19
CA THR A 63 6.22 -5.83 1.69
C THR A 63 5.14 -5.97 0.61
N ILE A 64 4.33 -6.99 0.72
CA ILE A 64 3.13 -7.19 -0.11
C ILE A 64 1.92 -6.82 0.75
N ILE A 65 1.02 -6.04 0.17
CA ILE A 65 -0.27 -5.72 0.76
C ILE A 65 -1.34 -6.47 -0.02
N THR A 66 -2.26 -7.07 0.71
CA THR A 66 -3.43 -7.77 0.17
C THR A 66 -4.66 -6.95 0.48
N ILE A 67 -5.42 -6.60 -0.56
CA ILE A 67 -6.77 -6.06 -0.47
C ILE A 67 -7.71 -7.27 -0.50
N LEU A 68 -8.55 -7.40 0.53
CA LEU A 68 -9.47 -8.51 0.65
C LEU A 68 -10.64 -8.35 -0.34
N PRO A 69 -11.27 -9.45 -0.78
CA PRO A 69 -12.42 -9.37 -1.68
C PRO A 69 -13.58 -8.52 -1.11
N SER A 70 -14.29 -7.79 -1.97
CA SER A 70 -15.43 -6.92 -1.61
C SER A 70 -16.60 -7.06 -2.60
N ASP A 71 -17.75 -6.48 -2.23
CA ASP A 71 -18.92 -6.28 -3.10
C ASP A 71 -19.50 -7.56 -3.70
N ASP A 72 -19.58 -8.61 -2.89
CA ASP A 72 -20.10 -9.93 -3.26
C ASP A 72 -19.44 -10.47 -4.55
N PRO A 73 -18.13 -10.75 -4.54
CA PRO A 73 -17.36 -11.05 -5.76
C PRO A 73 -17.72 -12.40 -6.40
N PHE A 74 -18.51 -13.21 -5.69
CA PHE A 74 -19.05 -14.47 -6.16
C PHE A 74 -20.58 -14.41 -6.43
N GLY A 75 -21.19 -13.23 -6.25
CA GLY A 75 -22.62 -12.99 -6.34
C GLY A 75 -23.43 -13.52 -5.16
N ALA A 76 -24.67 -13.03 -5.02
CA ALA A 76 -25.65 -13.58 -4.11
C ALA A 76 -26.54 -14.58 -4.87
N PHE A 77 -26.49 -15.86 -4.51
CA PHE A 77 -27.49 -16.84 -4.98
C PHE A 77 -28.63 -16.86 -3.96
N GLY A 78 -29.81 -16.39 -4.38
CA GLY A 78 -31.06 -16.43 -3.63
C GLY A 78 -32.18 -17.06 -4.45
#